data_AF-A0A351R4C2-F1
#
_entry.id   AF-A0A351R4C2-F1
#
_cell.length_a   1.000
_cell.length_b   1.000
_cell.length_c   1.000
_cell.angle_alpha   90.00
_cell.angle_beta   90.00
_cell.angle_gamma   90.00
#
_symmetry.space_group_name_H-M   'P 1'
#
loop_
_entity.id
_entity.type
_entity.pdbx_description
1 polymer ?
#
loop_
_entity_poly.entity_id
_entity_poly.type
_entity_poly.pdbx_seq_one_letter_code
_entity_poly.pdbx_strand_id
1 'polypeptide(L)'
;MLDKLYIKNSFVFQEFDEVENNYWFDFKQKKFLHNIDTFYYSVKFKQDFTAGSKDLKVKHFRKRFELLGMEWERLNDYSSGVSFYFDGLPGTLNYKPFRYAGFYNVMLECPELFDIFLAPKVPRSQDNGESVTCECVVQIRSYMLWMYGVKLAYERSFEYVQAIADYFGLDIQFTQENRIDYCWHSNYLKNPEKFFTPENFYKMRVDRFRDALLHTSKKGSEDYEIDYLALGKRSQKVFIRIYLKSKEVVEKGYKPWFFKVWLFNGLINRYDLYCYEYAFLKHSWKALDYGRLQYYAKFGRQKHYVEKCRRILANEEDISTDDLHKLADLLTPPVNLIMNVEFQTMRRHTKTYELIPFFDYSNDLTSRRIYDFLDNRKLICDYLTSKVFRLVELYEPGKNNKVKSRRDYCAFWKALRNCKITDSFVPPEDQALVRTYTRKMNSEVVKARAVKAAITYGIYTRGINEESPLRDCFEALCMMNDNDVQDAIRFKEKKIRQFNSDELADTMENAVKRSSNLMFIDKDTGDIIFS
;
A
#
# COMPACT_ATOMS: atom_id res chain seq x y z
N MET A 1 26.27 5.49 8.44
CA MET A 1 26.63 6.51 7.43
C MET A 1 27.12 5.78 6.19
N LEU A 2 26.77 6.21 4.96
CA LEU A 2 27.61 6.19 3.75
C LEU A 2 29.07 6.52 3.96
N ASP A 3 29.76 5.88 4.91
CA ASP A 3 31.01 6.39 5.43
C ASP A 3 31.92 6.57 4.23
N LYS A 4 32.28 7.82 3.91
CA LYS A 4 33.17 8.12 2.78
C LYS A 4 34.43 7.25 2.89
N LEU A 5 34.79 6.84 4.11
CA LEU A 5 35.73 5.77 4.46
C LEU A 5 35.60 4.47 3.65
N TYR A 6 34.42 3.85 3.55
CA TYR A 6 34.29 2.55 2.86
C TYR A 6 34.51 2.65 1.36
N ILE A 7 34.05 3.72 0.72
CA ILE A 7 34.33 3.94 -0.71
C ILE A 7 35.82 4.24 -0.90
N LYS A 8 36.38 5.13 -0.06
CA LYS A 8 37.79 5.54 -0.11
C LYS A 8 38.80 4.41 0.09
N ASN A 9 38.38 3.32 0.71
CA ASN A 9 39.24 2.17 1.00
C ASN A 9 39.27 1.13 -0.13
N SER A 10 38.37 1.23 -1.11
CA SER A 10 38.38 0.33 -2.26
C SER A 10 39.50 0.69 -3.25
N PHE A 11 40.09 -0.32 -3.88
CA PHE A 11 41.19 -0.13 -4.82
C PHE A 11 40.79 0.78 -5.98
N VAL A 12 39.62 0.53 -6.57
CA VAL A 12 39.16 1.32 -7.73
C VAL A 12 38.99 2.81 -7.40
N PHE A 13 38.57 3.17 -6.19
CA PHE A 13 38.41 4.57 -5.80
C PHE A 13 39.76 5.27 -5.63
N GLN A 14 40.76 4.56 -5.10
CA GLN A 14 42.12 5.07 -4.94
C GLN A 14 42.88 5.15 -6.26
N GLU A 15 42.48 4.33 -7.23
CA GLU A 15 43.04 4.32 -8.57
C GLU A 15 42.55 5.48 -9.43
N PHE A 16 41.32 5.97 -9.20
CA PHE A 16 40.67 7.02 -10.00
C PHE A 16 41.02 8.43 -9.54
N ASP A 17 41.00 9.38 -10.49
CA ASP A 17 41.06 10.79 -10.15
C ASP A 17 39.71 11.31 -9.59
N GLU A 18 39.66 12.58 -9.21
CA GLU A 18 38.43 13.19 -8.67
C GLU A 18 37.28 13.22 -9.69
N VAL A 19 37.59 13.42 -10.98
CA VAL A 19 36.59 13.52 -12.05
C VAL A 19 35.93 12.16 -12.27
N GLU A 20 36.75 11.11 -12.38
CA GLU A 20 36.29 9.73 -12.51
C GLU A 20 35.51 9.29 -11.27
N ASN A 21 36.00 9.61 -10.07
CA ASN A 21 35.32 9.26 -8.83
C ASN A 21 33.93 9.93 -8.72
N ASN A 22 33.84 11.21 -9.08
CA ASN A 22 32.56 11.92 -9.13
C ASN A 22 31.64 11.33 -10.22
N TYR A 23 32.18 10.97 -11.38
CA TYR A 23 31.40 10.36 -12.44
C TYR A 23 30.80 9.01 -12.02
N TRP A 24 31.60 8.13 -11.42
CA TRP A 24 31.19 6.76 -11.11
C TRP A 24 30.44 6.61 -9.80
N PHE A 25 30.83 7.35 -8.77
CA PHE A 25 30.43 7.09 -7.39
C PHE A 25 29.57 8.19 -6.75
N ASP A 26 29.20 9.26 -7.45
CA ASP A 26 28.34 10.31 -6.90
C ASP A 26 26.88 9.87 -6.74
N PHE A 27 26.30 10.13 -5.56
CA PHE A 27 24.90 9.86 -5.23
C PHE A 27 24.46 10.64 -3.98
N LYS A 28 23.14 10.75 -3.78
CA LYS A 28 22.51 11.39 -2.62
C LYS A 28 22.20 10.36 -1.53
N GLN A 29 22.89 10.44 -0.41
CA GLN A 29 22.64 9.56 0.74
C GLN A 29 21.29 9.84 1.40
N LYS A 30 20.70 8.81 2.01
CA LYS A 30 19.49 8.93 2.85
C LYS A 30 18.28 9.51 2.12
N LYS A 31 18.23 9.35 0.80
CA LYS A 31 17.16 9.90 -0.02
C LYS A 31 15.95 8.97 -0.01
N PHE A 32 14.77 9.56 -0.03
CA PHE A 32 13.50 8.89 -0.29
C PHE A 32 12.89 9.42 -1.59
N LEU A 33 12.25 8.54 -2.33
CA LEU A 33 11.36 8.84 -3.43
C LEU A 33 10.00 8.22 -3.12
N HIS A 34 8.95 9.01 -3.30
CA HIS A 34 7.59 8.54 -3.12
C HIS A 34 6.82 8.59 -4.45
N ASN A 35 6.04 7.55 -4.72
CA ASN A 35 5.02 7.56 -5.75
C ASN A 35 3.93 6.52 -5.45
N ILE A 36 3.02 6.29 -6.40
CA ILE A 36 2.07 5.19 -6.42
C ILE A 36 2.60 4.11 -7.37
N ASP A 37 2.76 2.88 -6.89
CA ASP A 37 3.26 1.76 -7.71
C ASP A 37 2.14 1.06 -8.49
N THR A 38 0.91 1.10 -7.99
CA THR A 38 -0.26 0.56 -8.68
C THR A 38 -1.51 1.31 -8.25
N PHE A 39 -2.36 1.64 -9.21
CA PHE A 39 -3.63 2.32 -8.96
C PHE A 39 -4.77 1.61 -9.68
N TYR A 40 -5.79 1.21 -8.92
CA TYR A 40 -7.03 0.68 -9.44
C TYR A 40 -8.15 1.67 -9.19
N TYR A 41 -8.92 1.97 -10.22
CA TYR A 41 -10.20 2.67 -10.09
C TYR A 41 -11.32 1.82 -10.68
N SER A 42 -12.52 2.04 -10.17
CA SER A 42 -13.74 1.38 -10.62
C SER A 42 -14.64 2.39 -11.32
N VAL A 43 -15.34 1.93 -12.35
CA VAL A 43 -16.32 2.72 -13.11
C VAL A 43 -17.67 2.03 -13.04
N LYS A 44 -18.69 2.79 -12.66
CA LYS A 44 -20.08 2.36 -12.60
C LYS A 44 -20.82 2.90 -13.82
N PHE A 45 -21.53 2.06 -14.55
CA PHE A 45 -22.45 2.50 -15.61
C PHE A 45 -23.88 2.66 -15.07
N LYS A 46 -24.67 3.52 -15.71
CA LYS A 46 -26.09 3.72 -15.39
C LYS A 46 -26.97 2.55 -15.84
N GLN A 47 -26.54 1.80 -16.85
CA GLN A 47 -27.31 0.71 -17.42
C GLN A 47 -27.35 -0.52 -16.51
N ASP A 48 -28.43 -1.31 -16.61
CA ASP A 48 -28.56 -2.57 -15.87
C ASP A 48 -27.69 -3.67 -16.49
N PHE A 49 -26.60 -4.04 -15.82
CA PHE A 49 -25.74 -5.16 -16.21
C PHE A 49 -26.10 -6.48 -15.55
N THR A 50 -27.23 -6.59 -14.84
CA THR A 50 -27.66 -7.87 -14.25
C THR A 50 -28.01 -8.90 -15.33
N ALA A 51 -27.98 -10.19 -14.97
CA ALA A 51 -28.19 -11.28 -15.93
C ALA A 51 -29.51 -11.15 -16.73
N GLY A 52 -30.56 -10.66 -16.08
CA GLY A 52 -31.89 -10.47 -16.67
C GLY A 52 -32.11 -9.14 -17.42
N SER A 53 -31.06 -8.35 -17.62
CA SER A 53 -31.17 -7.03 -18.26
C SER A 53 -31.86 -7.09 -19.63
N LYS A 54 -32.78 -6.16 -19.84
CA LYS A 54 -33.47 -5.94 -21.12
C LYS A 54 -32.82 -4.86 -21.98
N ASP A 55 -31.82 -4.15 -21.45
CA ASP A 55 -31.15 -3.04 -22.13
C ASP A 55 -30.42 -3.53 -23.40
N LEU A 56 -30.78 -2.94 -24.54
CA LEU A 56 -30.22 -3.30 -25.85
C LEU A 56 -28.73 -2.95 -25.95
N LYS A 57 -28.27 -1.87 -25.32
CA LYS A 57 -26.87 -1.44 -25.28
C LYS A 57 -26.02 -2.48 -24.55
N VAL A 58 -26.51 -2.96 -23.41
CA VAL A 58 -25.85 -4.02 -22.63
C VAL A 58 -25.83 -5.36 -23.37
N LYS A 59 -26.91 -5.71 -24.08
CA LYS A 59 -26.95 -6.91 -24.93
C LYS A 59 -25.95 -6.81 -26.09
N HIS A 60 -25.83 -5.66 -26.71
CA HIS A 60 -24.83 -5.40 -27.76
C HIS A 60 -23.41 -5.55 -27.20
N PHE A 61 -23.12 -4.92 -26.06
CA PHE A 61 -21.86 -5.07 -25.34
C PHE A 61 -21.49 -6.54 -25.08
N ARG A 62 -22.43 -7.32 -24.51
CA ARG A 62 -22.22 -8.75 -24.23
C ARG A 62 -21.90 -9.54 -25.49
N LYS A 63 -22.69 -9.35 -26.55
CA LYS A 63 -22.51 -10.05 -27.83
C LYS A 63 -21.14 -9.76 -28.43
N ARG A 64 -20.67 -8.51 -28.37
CA ARG A 64 -19.35 -8.14 -28.89
C ARG A 64 -18.22 -8.88 -28.18
N PHE A 65 -18.24 -8.93 -26.85
CA PHE A 65 -17.20 -9.63 -26.08
C PHE A 65 -17.31 -11.15 -26.12
N GLU A 66 -18.51 -11.69 -26.30
CA GLU A 66 -18.70 -13.12 -26.58
C GLU A 66 -18.04 -13.52 -27.91
N LEU A 67 -18.24 -12.72 -28.96
CA LEU A 67 -17.59 -12.96 -30.26
C LEU A 67 -16.06 -12.84 -30.19
N LEU A 68 -15.53 -11.86 -29.45
CA LEU A 68 -14.08 -11.74 -29.23
C LEU A 68 -13.52 -12.93 -28.44
N GLY A 69 -14.28 -13.43 -27.46
CA GLY A 69 -13.95 -14.66 -26.74
C GLY A 69 -13.85 -15.87 -27.67
N MET A 70 -14.83 -16.05 -28.55
CA MET A 70 -14.83 -17.12 -29.55
C MET A 70 -13.68 -16.98 -30.56
N GLU A 71 -13.34 -15.75 -30.96
CA GLU A 71 -12.20 -15.49 -31.84
C GLU A 71 -10.89 -15.87 -31.17
N TRP A 72 -10.71 -15.48 -29.90
CA TRP A 72 -9.52 -15.85 -29.13
C TRP A 72 -9.39 -17.38 -28.97
N GLU A 73 -10.49 -18.09 -28.68
CA GLU A 73 -10.48 -19.55 -28.58
C GLU A 73 -10.05 -20.22 -29.90
N ARG A 74 -10.39 -19.62 -31.06
CA ARG A 74 -10.00 -20.14 -32.38
C ARG A 74 -8.53 -19.93 -32.72
N LEU A 75 -7.85 -18.93 -32.13
CA LEU A 75 -6.43 -18.70 -32.37
C LEU A 75 -5.57 -19.88 -31.91
N ASN A 76 -6.03 -20.66 -30.93
CA ASN A 76 -5.32 -21.80 -30.33
C ASN A 76 -3.88 -21.47 -29.86
N ASP A 77 -3.57 -20.19 -29.67
CA ASP A 77 -2.36 -19.67 -29.06
C ASP A 77 -2.74 -18.86 -27.82
N TYR A 78 -2.73 -19.55 -26.69
CA TYR A 78 -3.07 -19.02 -25.37
C TYR A 78 -2.14 -17.89 -24.89
N SER A 79 -0.99 -17.69 -25.56
CA SER A 79 -0.06 -16.61 -25.25
C SER A 79 -0.38 -15.32 -26.03
N SER A 80 -1.15 -15.44 -27.12
CA SER A 80 -1.59 -14.32 -27.96
C SER A 80 -2.90 -13.68 -27.46
N GLY A 81 -3.07 -12.39 -27.77
CA GLY A 81 -4.33 -11.66 -27.55
C GLY A 81 -5.01 -11.34 -28.87
N VAL A 82 -6.33 -11.10 -28.83
CA VAL A 82 -7.08 -10.61 -30.00
C VAL A 82 -7.03 -9.08 -30.02
N SER A 83 -6.72 -8.47 -31.16
CA SER A 83 -6.73 -7.01 -31.28
C SER A 83 -8.17 -6.47 -31.14
N PHE A 84 -8.36 -5.55 -30.21
CA PHE A 84 -9.60 -4.82 -30.00
C PHE A 84 -9.43 -3.37 -30.42
N TYR A 85 -10.18 -2.97 -31.45
CA TYR A 85 -10.16 -1.61 -32.01
C TYR A 85 -11.52 -1.26 -32.62
N PHE A 86 -11.78 0.04 -32.72
CA PHE A 86 -12.89 0.66 -33.45
C PHE A 86 -12.56 2.14 -33.69
N ASP A 87 -13.29 2.80 -34.60
CA ASP A 87 -13.11 4.22 -34.87
C ASP A 87 -13.51 5.08 -33.65
N GLY A 88 -12.59 5.91 -33.16
CA GLY A 88 -12.73 6.68 -31.92
C GLY A 88 -12.07 6.07 -30.66
N LEU A 89 -11.49 4.87 -30.73
CA LEU A 89 -10.65 4.35 -29.64
C LEU A 89 -9.24 4.98 -29.72
N PRO A 90 -8.66 5.51 -28.61
CA PRO A 90 -7.36 6.20 -28.68
C PRO A 90 -6.18 5.34 -29.14
N GLY A 91 -6.30 4.01 -29.04
CA GLY A 91 -5.31 3.06 -29.52
C GLY A 91 -5.81 1.62 -29.43
N THR A 92 -5.18 0.72 -30.17
CA THR A 92 -5.54 -0.71 -30.14
C THR A 92 -5.25 -1.31 -28.76
N LEU A 93 -6.20 -2.07 -28.24
CA LEU A 93 -6.05 -2.86 -27.02
C LEU A 93 -5.95 -4.34 -27.36
N ASN A 94 -5.37 -5.13 -26.46
CA ASN A 94 -5.34 -6.58 -26.58
C ASN A 94 -6.42 -7.20 -25.71
N TYR A 95 -7.42 -7.83 -26.33
CA TYR A 95 -8.34 -8.70 -25.63
C TYR A 95 -7.64 -9.98 -25.18
N LYS A 96 -7.82 -10.30 -23.91
CA LYS A 96 -7.40 -11.55 -23.28
C LYS A 96 -8.52 -12.05 -22.37
N PRO A 97 -8.79 -13.36 -22.34
CA PRO A 97 -9.74 -13.91 -21.38
C PRO A 97 -9.18 -13.75 -19.98
N PHE A 98 -10.09 -13.47 -19.04
CA PHE A 98 -9.74 -13.28 -17.64
C PHE A 98 -10.83 -13.87 -16.78
N ARG A 99 -10.54 -14.16 -15.50
CA ARG A 99 -11.58 -14.54 -14.52
C ARG A 99 -11.20 -14.01 -13.15
N TYR A 100 -12.00 -13.09 -12.64
CA TYR A 100 -11.89 -12.58 -11.27
C TYR A 100 -13.26 -12.37 -10.64
N ALA A 101 -13.35 -12.68 -9.34
CA ALA A 101 -14.56 -12.58 -8.51
C ALA A 101 -15.81 -13.33 -9.07
N GLY A 102 -15.63 -14.17 -10.10
CA GLY A 102 -16.70 -14.92 -10.76
C GLY A 102 -17.47 -14.14 -11.84
N PHE A 103 -17.20 -12.85 -12.05
CA PHE A 103 -17.98 -12.02 -12.98
C PHE A 103 -17.18 -11.02 -13.82
N TYR A 104 -15.95 -10.64 -13.43
CA TYR A 104 -15.04 -9.96 -14.34
C TYR A 104 -14.39 -11.02 -15.23
N ASN A 105 -14.78 -11.05 -16.50
CA ASN A 105 -14.35 -12.10 -17.43
C ASN A 105 -13.77 -11.60 -18.75
N VAL A 106 -13.67 -10.28 -18.92
CA VAL A 106 -13.07 -9.62 -20.07
C VAL A 106 -11.89 -8.78 -19.56
N MET A 107 -10.72 -8.94 -20.18
CA MET A 107 -9.56 -8.06 -19.98
C MET A 107 -9.15 -7.44 -21.31
N LEU A 108 -9.04 -6.12 -21.32
CA LEU A 108 -8.44 -5.35 -22.41
C LEU A 108 -7.13 -4.74 -21.90
N GLU A 109 -6.01 -5.20 -22.46
CA GLU A 109 -4.67 -4.77 -22.08
C GLU A 109 -4.16 -3.67 -23.01
N CYS A 110 -3.68 -2.59 -22.42
CA CYS A 110 -2.75 -1.67 -23.06
C CYS A 110 -1.34 -2.02 -22.56
N PRO A 111 -0.46 -2.62 -23.39
CA PRO A 111 0.81 -3.17 -22.95
C PRO A 111 1.64 -2.19 -22.12
N GLU A 112 2.22 -2.67 -21.02
CA GLU A 112 3.00 -1.90 -20.04
C GLU A 112 2.25 -0.77 -19.28
N LEU A 113 1.11 -0.28 -19.79
CA LEU A 113 0.43 0.90 -19.26
C LEU A 113 -0.70 0.55 -18.29
N PHE A 114 -1.72 -0.18 -18.73
CA PHE A 114 -2.88 -0.49 -17.90
C PHE A 114 -3.71 -1.66 -18.45
N ASP A 115 -4.54 -2.23 -17.59
CA ASP A 115 -5.52 -3.26 -17.94
C ASP A 115 -6.93 -2.78 -17.58
N ILE A 116 -7.90 -2.96 -18.48
CA ILE A 116 -9.31 -2.70 -18.26
C ILE A 116 -10.02 -4.04 -18.09
N PHE A 117 -10.57 -4.27 -16.90
CA PHE A 117 -11.38 -5.44 -16.58
C PHE A 117 -12.85 -5.09 -16.66
N LEU A 118 -13.61 -5.87 -17.43
CA LEU A 118 -15.04 -5.66 -17.64
C LEU A 118 -15.83 -6.86 -17.12
N ALA A 119 -16.98 -6.56 -16.52
CA ALA A 119 -17.99 -7.52 -16.06
C ALA A 119 -19.25 -7.36 -16.91
N PRO A 120 -19.41 -8.11 -18.02
CA PRO A 120 -20.60 -8.08 -18.86
C PRO A 120 -21.88 -8.47 -18.12
N LYS A 121 -21.75 -9.18 -16.98
CA LYS A 121 -22.84 -9.56 -16.09
C LYS A 121 -22.43 -9.28 -14.64
N VAL A 122 -23.24 -8.55 -13.88
CA VAL A 122 -23.01 -8.29 -12.44
C VAL A 122 -24.09 -8.95 -11.57
N PRO A 123 -23.79 -9.31 -10.31
CA PRO A 123 -24.79 -9.86 -9.39
C PRO A 123 -25.84 -8.81 -9.04
N ARG A 124 -27.08 -9.25 -8.75
CA ARG A 124 -28.11 -8.39 -8.14
C ARG A 124 -27.70 -7.96 -6.74
N SER A 125 -28.26 -6.85 -6.27
CA SER A 125 -28.15 -6.48 -4.86
C SER A 125 -28.85 -7.51 -3.95
N GLN A 126 -28.48 -7.53 -2.67
CA GLN A 126 -29.10 -8.41 -1.67
C GLN A 126 -30.59 -8.13 -1.48
N ASP A 127 -31.03 -6.90 -1.75
CA ASP A 127 -32.41 -6.45 -1.58
C ASP A 127 -33.21 -6.47 -2.89
N ASN A 128 -32.75 -7.23 -3.90
CA ASN A 128 -33.32 -7.27 -5.26
C ASN A 128 -33.38 -5.92 -6.02
N GLY A 129 -32.80 -4.85 -5.47
CA GLY A 129 -32.54 -3.57 -6.16
C GLY A 129 -31.33 -3.58 -7.10
N GLU A 130 -30.97 -2.41 -7.63
CA GLU A 130 -29.86 -2.21 -8.56
C GLU A 130 -28.52 -2.74 -8.03
N SER A 131 -27.70 -3.32 -8.93
CA SER A 131 -26.39 -3.83 -8.53
C SER A 131 -25.49 -2.70 -8.03
N VAL A 132 -24.91 -2.87 -6.84
CA VAL A 132 -23.89 -1.97 -6.28
C VAL A 132 -22.48 -2.28 -6.80
N THR A 133 -22.34 -3.31 -7.63
CA THR A 133 -21.06 -3.71 -8.21
C THR A 133 -20.74 -2.80 -9.39
N CYS A 134 -19.51 -2.29 -9.47
CA CYS A 134 -19.03 -1.58 -10.66
C CYS A 134 -18.77 -2.59 -11.79
N GLU A 135 -19.13 -2.24 -13.02
CA GLU A 135 -18.99 -3.11 -14.18
C GLU A 135 -17.58 -3.08 -14.76
N CYS A 136 -16.82 -2.02 -14.47
CA CYS A 136 -15.47 -1.82 -14.99
C CYS A 136 -14.49 -1.53 -13.85
N VAL A 137 -13.31 -2.14 -13.93
CA VAL A 137 -12.16 -1.86 -13.07
C VAL A 137 -10.96 -1.66 -13.97
N VAL A 138 -10.22 -0.57 -13.77
CA VAL A 138 -8.98 -0.33 -14.49
C VAL A 138 -7.82 -0.45 -13.52
N GLN A 139 -6.77 -1.15 -13.93
CA GLN A 139 -5.49 -1.27 -13.24
C GLN A 139 -4.43 -0.50 -14.01
N ILE A 140 -3.99 0.63 -13.46
CA ILE A 140 -2.86 1.39 -13.98
C ILE A 140 -1.57 0.80 -13.42
N ARG A 141 -0.64 0.42 -14.31
CA ARG A 141 0.63 -0.22 -13.97
C ARG A 141 1.67 0.82 -13.56
N SER A 142 2.68 0.36 -12.81
CA SER A 142 3.75 1.23 -12.29
C SER A 142 4.46 2.04 -13.36
N TYR A 143 4.71 1.47 -14.55
CA TYR A 143 5.45 2.20 -15.57
C TYR A 143 4.75 3.51 -15.93
N MET A 144 3.44 3.45 -16.19
CA MET A 144 2.67 4.65 -16.52
C MET A 144 2.64 5.66 -15.36
N LEU A 145 2.43 5.18 -14.13
CA LEU A 145 2.35 6.01 -12.92
C LEU A 145 3.66 6.72 -12.60
N TRP A 146 4.80 6.08 -12.86
CA TRP A 146 6.12 6.64 -12.61
C TRP A 146 6.64 7.54 -13.73
N MET A 147 6.29 7.27 -14.98
CA MET A 147 6.79 8.04 -16.13
C MET A 147 5.93 9.26 -16.46
N TYR A 148 4.61 9.17 -16.30
CA TYR A 148 3.68 10.23 -16.69
C TYR A 148 3.07 11.00 -15.52
N GLY A 149 3.21 10.47 -14.30
CA GLY A 149 2.52 11.00 -13.13
C GLY A 149 1.09 10.45 -13.00
N VAL A 150 0.57 10.52 -11.78
CA VAL A 150 -0.62 9.75 -11.37
C VAL A 150 -1.90 10.30 -12.00
N LYS A 151 -2.06 11.63 -12.03
CA LYS A 151 -3.24 12.30 -12.58
C LYS A 151 -3.36 12.06 -14.09
N LEU A 152 -2.28 12.30 -14.84
CA LEU A 152 -2.25 12.07 -16.27
C LEU A 152 -2.41 10.58 -16.63
N ALA A 153 -1.85 9.68 -15.82
CA ALA A 153 -2.05 8.25 -16.01
C ALA A 153 -3.53 7.87 -15.88
N TYR A 154 -4.22 8.41 -14.86
CA TYR A 154 -5.67 8.25 -14.71
C TYR A 154 -6.44 8.80 -15.92
N GLU A 155 -6.24 10.07 -16.28
CA GLU A 155 -6.94 10.74 -17.38
C GLU A 155 -6.80 9.96 -18.69
N ARG A 156 -5.58 9.57 -19.06
CA ARG A 156 -5.33 8.78 -20.28
C ARG A 156 -5.98 7.41 -20.23
N SER A 157 -5.90 6.70 -19.10
CA SER A 157 -6.57 5.40 -19.00
C SER A 157 -8.11 5.52 -18.99
N PHE A 158 -8.63 6.64 -18.49
CA PHE A 158 -10.05 6.92 -18.44
C PHE A 158 -10.62 7.31 -19.81
N GLU A 159 -9.85 7.99 -20.65
CA GLU A 159 -10.20 8.29 -22.05
C GLU A 159 -10.57 7.02 -22.84
N TYR A 160 -9.83 5.92 -22.64
CA TYR A 160 -10.17 4.62 -23.24
C TYR A 160 -11.50 4.07 -22.70
N VAL A 161 -11.78 4.23 -21.40
CA VAL A 161 -13.06 3.80 -20.82
C VAL A 161 -14.22 4.64 -21.36
N GLN A 162 -14.02 5.95 -21.54
CA GLN A 162 -15.01 6.84 -22.14
C GLN A 162 -15.29 6.43 -23.59
N ALA A 163 -14.26 6.25 -24.42
CA ALA A 163 -14.42 5.80 -25.80
C ALA A 163 -15.14 4.44 -25.90
N ILE A 164 -14.82 3.49 -25.00
CA ILE A 164 -15.52 2.20 -24.93
C ILE A 164 -16.99 2.40 -24.53
N ALA A 165 -17.27 3.26 -23.54
CA ALA A 165 -18.63 3.55 -23.12
C ALA A 165 -19.43 4.15 -24.28
N ASP A 166 -18.89 5.17 -24.96
CA ASP A 166 -19.51 5.85 -26.09
C ASP A 166 -19.80 4.89 -27.25
N TYR A 167 -18.84 4.02 -27.60
CA TYR A 167 -19.01 3.02 -28.65
C TYR A 167 -20.20 2.07 -28.42
N PHE A 168 -20.46 1.72 -27.16
CA PHE A 168 -21.61 0.89 -26.78
C PHE A 168 -22.85 1.71 -26.38
N GLY A 169 -22.76 3.04 -26.41
CA GLY A 169 -23.80 3.97 -25.96
C GLY A 169 -24.07 3.90 -24.45
N LEU A 170 -23.11 3.49 -23.65
CA LEU A 170 -23.21 3.38 -22.18
C LEU A 170 -22.95 4.73 -21.52
N ASP A 171 -23.63 4.98 -20.40
CA ASP A 171 -23.47 6.21 -19.64
C ASP A 171 -22.71 5.94 -18.34
N ILE A 172 -21.61 6.66 -18.12
CA ILE A 172 -20.86 6.57 -16.87
C ILE A 172 -21.63 7.28 -15.76
N GLN A 173 -21.90 6.58 -14.67
CA GLN A 173 -22.55 7.15 -13.48
C GLN A 173 -21.52 7.82 -12.57
N PHE A 174 -20.45 7.11 -12.23
CA PHE A 174 -19.35 7.64 -11.42
C PHE A 174 -18.11 6.76 -11.54
N THR A 175 -16.97 7.32 -11.14
CA THR A 175 -15.71 6.62 -10.91
C THR A 175 -15.27 6.77 -9.46
N GLN A 176 -14.53 5.79 -8.95
CA GLN A 176 -14.07 5.78 -7.56
C GLN A 176 -12.79 4.94 -7.39
N GLU A 177 -11.98 5.28 -6.40
CA GLU A 177 -10.77 4.54 -6.10
C GLU A 177 -11.12 3.14 -5.57
N ASN A 178 -10.36 2.12 -6.00
CA ASN A 178 -10.60 0.73 -5.61
C ASN A 178 -9.42 0.11 -4.85
N ARG A 179 -8.21 0.29 -5.35
CA ARG A 179 -6.98 -0.13 -4.66
C ARG A 179 -5.86 0.82 -5.04
N ILE A 180 -4.99 1.12 -4.09
CA ILE A 180 -3.83 1.97 -4.33
C ILE A 180 -2.65 1.51 -3.49
N ASP A 181 -1.49 1.42 -4.12
CA ASP A 181 -0.24 0.97 -3.51
C ASP A 181 0.72 2.16 -3.45
N TYR A 182 0.81 2.80 -2.27
CA TYR A 182 1.73 3.90 -2.00
C TYR A 182 3.12 3.33 -1.71
N CYS A 183 4.17 3.79 -2.39
CA CYS A 183 5.52 3.27 -2.21
C CYS A 183 6.54 4.37 -1.89
N TRP A 184 7.60 3.97 -1.17
CA TRP A 184 8.73 4.80 -0.83
C TRP A 184 10.03 4.03 -1.11
N HIS A 185 10.72 4.41 -2.19
CA HIS A 185 12.04 3.87 -2.53
C HIS A 185 13.14 4.67 -1.84
N SER A 186 14.09 3.99 -1.20
CA SER A 186 15.14 4.67 -0.44
C SER A 186 16.46 3.90 -0.34
N ASN A 187 17.57 4.63 -0.38
CA ASN A 187 18.91 4.15 -0.08
C ASN A 187 19.35 4.45 1.37
N TYR A 188 18.41 4.77 2.27
CA TYR A 188 18.72 5.22 3.63
C TYR A 188 19.40 4.14 4.48
N LEU A 189 18.95 2.90 4.34
CA LEU A 189 19.45 1.77 5.12
C LEU A 189 20.55 1.05 4.33
N LYS A 190 21.76 1.05 4.89
CA LYS A 190 22.86 0.23 4.37
C LYS A 190 22.77 -1.24 4.73
N ASN A 191 22.34 -1.49 5.97
CA ASN A 191 22.26 -2.81 6.54
C ASN A 191 20.82 -2.97 7.07
N PRO A 192 19.86 -3.25 6.17
CA PRO A 192 18.47 -3.49 6.54
C PRO A 192 18.35 -4.61 7.57
N GLU A 193 19.21 -5.63 7.50
CA GLU A 193 19.25 -6.77 8.43
C GLU A 193 19.38 -6.34 9.87
N LYS A 194 20.40 -5.53 10.15
CA LYS A 194 20.64 -5.01 11.49
C LYS A 194 19.53 -4.08 11.96
N PHE A 195 18.92 -3.32 11.04
CA PHE A 195 17.86 -2.37 11.37
C PHE A 195 16.53 -3.07 11.66
N PHE A 196 16.19 -4.10 10.88
CA PHE A 196 14.94 -4.85 10.95
C PHE A 196 15.06 -6.20 11.65
N THR A 197 16.12 -6.44 12.43
CA THR A 197 16.18 -7.62 13.30
C THR A 197 14.86 -7.73 14.08
N PRO A 198 14.34 -8.96 14.32
CA PRO A 198 13.06 -9.12 15.01
C PRO A 198 12.98 -8.29 16.28
N GLU A 199 14.05 -8.30 17.09
CA GLU A 199 14.14 -7.53 18.32
C GLU A 199 14.02 -6.01 18.09
N ASN A 200 14.81 -5.43 17.17
CA ASN A 200 14.76 -4.00 16.88
C ASN A 200 13.41 -3.60 16.30
N PHE A 201 12.90 -4.37 15.34
CA PHE A 201 11.60 -4.13 14.73
C PHE A 201 10.48 -4.13 15.78
N TYR A 202 10.39 -5.15 16.63
CA TYR A 202 9.37 -5.20 17.69
C TYR A 202 9.58 -4.16 18.79
N LYS A 203 10.78 -3.61 18.98
CA LYS A 203 11.01 -2.48 19.90
C LYS A 203 10.66 -1.12 19.29
N MET A 204 10.65 -0.97 17.96
CA MET A 204 10.29 0.27 17.24
C MET A 204 8.84 0.32 16.75
N ARG A 205 8.24 -0.82 16.40
CA ARG A 205 6.93 -0.97 15.74
C ARG A 205 5.70 -0.45 16.54
N VAL A 206 4.95 0.52 16.02
CA VAL A 206 3.66 0.95 16.60
C VAL A 206 2.55 0.90 15.55
N ASP A 207 1.55 0.05 15.77
CA ASP A 207 0.42 -0.20 14.85
C ASP A 207 -0.73 -0.95 15.55
N ARG A 208 -1.74 -1.35 14.75
CA ARG A 208 -2.91 -2.12 15.20
C ARG A 208 -2.94 -3.56 14.66
N PHE A 209 -1.92 -4.00 13.93
CA PHE A 209 -1.84 -5.37 13.42
C PHE A 209 -1.38 -6.30 14.54
N ARG A 210 -1.93 -7.52 14.59
CA ARG A 210 -1.54 -8.51 15.60
C ARG A 210 -0.16 -9.10 15.30
N ASP A 211 0.06 -9.46 14.04
CA ASP A 211 1.23 -10.22 13.61
C ASP A 211 2.03 -9.46 12.56
N ALA A 212 3.28 -9.86 12.37
CA ALA A 212 4.12 -9.50 11.22
C ALA A 212 4.76 -10.76 10.65
N LEU A 213 4.84 -10.84 9.32
CA LEU A 213 5.59 -11.87 8.61
C LEU A 213 6.98 -11.33 8.30
N LEU A 214 8.02 -12.03 8.74
CA LEU A 214 9.41 -11.78 8.35
C LEU A 214 9.90 -12.98 7.56
N HIS A 215 10.35 -12.76 6.32
CA HIS A 215 10.95 -13.78 5.48
C HIS A 215 12.44 -13.50 5.35
N THR A 216 13.23 -14.52 5.64
CA THR A 216 14.69 -14.47 5.58
C THR A 216 15.23 -15.50 4.59
N SER A 217 16.31 -15.17 3.89
CA SER A 217 17.10 -16.11 3.08
C SER A 217 18.50 -16.30 3.65
N LYS A 218 19.14 -17.43 3.34
CA LYS A 218 20.51 -17.71 3.77
C LYS A 218 21.50 -16.84 3.01
N LYS A 219 22.46 -16.24 3.74
CA LYS A 219 23.60 -15.50 3.20
C LYS A 219 24.90 -16.19 3.56
N GLY A 220 25.68 -16.56 2.54
CA GLY A 220 26.93 -17.31 2.75
C GLY A 220 26.69 -18.61 3.51
N SER A 221 27.63 -18.97 4.38
CA SER A 221 27.58 -20.17 5.21
C SER A 221 26.81 -19.98 6.53
N GLU A 222 26.90 -18.81 7.17
CA GLU A 222 26.48 -18.57 8.55
C GLU A 222 25.49 -17.40 8.77
N ASP A 223 25.20 -16.59 7.76
CA ASP A 223 24.43 -15.34 7.91
C ASP A 223 23.05 -15.40 7.21
N TYR A 224 22.22 -14.37 7.35
CA TYR A 224 20.90 -14.26 6.72
C TYR A 224 20.59 -12.86 6.16
N GLU A 225 19.67 -12.83 5.19
CA GLU A 225 19.09 -11.60 4.65
C GLU A 225 17.56 -11.59 4.87
N ILE A 226 16.99 -10.50 5.35
CA ILE A 226 15.57 -10.16 5.45
C ILE A 226 15.18 -9.69 4.07
N ASP A 227 14.66 -10.62 3.28
CA ASP A 227 14.11 -10.32 1.96
C ASP A 227 12.86 -9.44 2.07
N TYR A 228 12.06 -9.69 3.11
CA TYR A 228 10.69 -9.23 3.13
C TYR A 228 10.08 -9.19 4.53
N LEU A 229 9.53 -8.03 4.90
CA LEU A 229 8.68 -7.81 6.07
C LEU A 229 7.27 -7.45 5.59
N ALA A 230 6.23 -8.07 6.15
CA ALA A 230 4.85 -7.69 5.87
C ALA A 230 3.93 -7.67 7.09
N LEU A 231 2.93 -6.78 7.02
CA LEU A 231 1.89 -6.61 8.04
C LEU A 231 0.50 -6.66 7.40
N GLY A 232 -0.39 -7.46 7.99
CA GLY A 232 -1.73 -7.69 7.45
C GLY A 232 -1.76 -8.70 6.29
N LYS A 233 -2.91 -8.80 5.62
CA LYS A 233 -3.11 -9.68 4.44
C LYS A 233 -3.51 -8.86 3.22
N ARG A 234 -3.13 -9.30 2.02
CA ARG A 234 -3.46 -8.61 0.75
C ARG A 234 -4.95 -8.33 0.53
N SER A 235 -5.84 -9.16 1.08
CA SER A 235 -7.29 -8.99 0.96
C SER A 235 -7.91 -8.07 2.04
N GLN A 236 -7.13 -7.61 3.01
CA GLN A 236 -7.59 -6.73 4.08
C GLN A 236 -7.59 -5.26 3.66
N LYS A 237 -8.05 -4.39 4.58
CA LYS A 237 -8.16 -2.94 4.36
C LYS A 237 -6.83 -2.29 3.99
N VAL A 238 -5.77 -2.67 4.71
CA VAL A 238 -4.40 -2.19 4.50
C VAL A 238 -3.46 -3.38 4.61
N PHE A 239 -2.49 -3.43 3.70
CA PHE A 239 -1.40 -4.39 3.69
C PHE A 239 -0.09 -3.64 3.52
N ILE A 240 0.89 -3.92 4.38
CA ILE A 240 2.17 -3.20 4.38
C ILE A 240 3.26 -4.18 4.00
N ARG A 241 4.19 -3.75 3.16
CA ARG A 241 5.39 -4.51 2.78
C ARG A 241 6.63 -3.63 2.88
N ILE A 242 7.70 -4.16 3.46
CA ILE A 242 9.02 -3.52 3.46
C ILE A 242 10.02 -4.55 2.97
N TYR A 243 10.71 -4.27 1.88
CA TYR A 243 11.56 -5.26 1.19
C TYR A 243 12.67 -4.60 0.38
N LEU A 244 13.65 -5.40 -0.04
CA LEU A 244 14.74 -4.94 -0.88
C LEU A 244 14.30 -4.87 -2.35
N LYS A 245 13.97 -3.66 -2.82
CA LYS A 245 13.45 -3.42 -4.18
C LYS A 245 14.48 -3.70 -5.27
N SER A 246 15.73 -3.35 -5.01
CA SER A 246 16.85 -3.64 -5.92
C SER A 246 16.98 -5.15 -6.20
N LYS A 247 16.92 -5.99 -5.17
CA LYS A 247 16.89 -7.46 -5.29
C LYS A 247 15.66 -7.96 -6.03
N GLU A 248 14.48 -7.45 -5.69
CA GLU A 248 13.24 -7.83 -6.38
C GLU A 248 13.30 -7.54 -7.90
N VAL A 249 13.75 -6.35 -8.31
CA VAL A 249 13.86 -5.95 -9.72
C VAL A 249 14.82 -6.88 -10.48
N VAL A 250 15.98 -7.20 -9.88
CA VAL A 250 16.99 -8.10 -10.45
C VAL A 250 16.46 -9.53 -10.59
N GLU A 251 15.97 -10.13 -9.49
CA GLU A 251 15.58 -11.55 -9.47
C GLU A 251 14.30 -11.83 -10.26
N LYS A 252 13.35 -10.88 -10.30
CA LYS A 252 12.13 -11.03 -11.10
C LYS A 252 12.32 -10.67 -12.56
N GLY A 253 13.44 -10.03 -12.93
CA GLY A 253 13.71 -9.64 -14.32
C GLY A 253 12.68 -8.67 -14.90
N TYR A 254 12.12 -7.79 -14.07
CA TYR A 254 11.00 -6.93 -14.43
C TYR A 254 11.25 -5.47 -14.06
N LYS A 255 10.61 -4.54 -14.78
CA LYS A 255 10.72 -3.09 -14.54
C LYS A 255 12.17 -2.55 -14.50
N PRO A 256 13.05 -2.89 -15.47
CA PRO A 256 14.45 -2.45 -15.48
C PRO A 256 14.61 -0.91 -15.54
N TRP A 257 13.59 -0.20 -16.03
CA TRP A 257 13.55 1.26 -16.05
C TRP A 257 13.69 1.89 -14.65
N PHE A 258 13.44 1.14 -13.57
CA PHE A 258 13.70 1.63 -12.21
C PHE A 258 15.17 1.97 -11.97
N PHE A 259 16.12 1.28 -12.61
CA PHE A 259 17.54 1.62 -12.45
C PHE A 259 17.82 3.05 -12.92
N LYS A 260 17.21 3.47 -14.03
CA LYS A 260 17.29 4.85 -14.53
C LYS A 260 16.58 5.83 -13.60
N VAL A 261 15.40 5.48 -13.09
CA VAL A 261 14.67 6.32 -12.11
C VAL A 261 15.51 6.55 -10.87
N TRP A 262 16.15 5.51 -10.33
CA TRP A 262 17.00 5.63 -9.16
C TRP A 262 18.26 6.44 -9.46
N LEU A 263 18.91 6.22 -10.61
CA LEU A 263 20.10 6.98 -11.01
C LEU A 263 19.79 8.47 -11.18
N PHE A 264 18.76 8.82 -11.96
CA PHE A 264 18.41 10.23 -12.22
C PHE A 264 17.96 10.98 -10.97
N ASN A 265 17.45 10.25 -9.98
CA ASN A 265 17.14 10.81 -8.68
C ASN A 265 18.31 10.75 -7.68
N GLY A 266 19.46 10.17 -8.05
CA GLY A 266 20.64 10.06 -7.19
C GLY A 266 20.45 9.11 -6.01
N LEU A 267 19.59 8.09 -6.12
CA LEU A 267 19.50 7.01 -5.13
C LEU A 267 20.64 6.01 -5.29
N ILE A 268 21.10 5.84 -6.51
CA ILE A 268 22.22 5.01 -6.90
C ILE A 268 23.18 5.85 -7.77
N ASN A 269 24.41 5.39 -7.91
CA ASN A 269 25.41 5.96 -8.80
C ASN A 269 25.59 5.12 -10.09
N ARG A 270 26.50 5.52 -10.98
CA ARG A 270 26.73 4.83 -12.26
C ARG A 270 27.36 3.46 -12.07
N TYR A 271 28.20 3.30 -11.05
CA TYR A 271 28.77 2.01 -10.68
C TYR A 271 27.69 1.02 -10.20
N ASP A 272 26.75 1.49 -9.37
CA ASP A 272 25.61 0.68 -8.94
C ASP A 272 24.75 0.27 -10.13
N LEU A 273 24.46 1.20 -11.05
CA LEU A 273 23.73 0.91 -12.29
C LEU A 273 24.42 -0.22 -13.07
N TYR A 274 25.73 -0.12 -13.28
CA TYR A 274 26.52 -1.14 -13.97
C TYR A 274 26.37 -2.52 -13.32
N CYS A 275 26.52 -2.58 -12.00
CA CYS A 275 26.41 -3.84 -11.26
C CYS A 275 24.98 -4.41 -11.28
N TYR A 276 23.97 -3.54 -11.20
CA TYR A 276 22.57 -3.95 -11.28
C TYR A 276 22.18 -4.44 -12.66
N GLU A 277 22.63 -3.80 -13.74
CA GLU A 277 22.40 -4.26 -15.11
C GLU A 277 23.05 -5.63 -15.33
N TYR A 278 24.27 -5.83 -14.84
CA TYR A 278 24.93 -7.14 -14.90
C TYR A 278 24.10 -8.22 -14.19
N ALA A 279 23.70 -7.98 -12.94
CA ALA A 279 22.94 -8.94 -12.15
C ALA A 279 21.54 -9.19 -12.74
N PHE A 280 20.90 -8.15 -13.30
CA PHE A 280 19.59 -8.22 -13.95
C PHE A 280 19.62 -9.13 -15.19
N LEU A 281 20.63 -8.97 -16.06
CA LEU A 281 20.79 -9.83 -17.24
C LEU A 281 21.05 -11.29 -16.90
N LYS A 282 21.57 -11.56 -15.70
CA LYS A 282 21.76 -12.92 -15.17
C LYS A 282 20.55 -13.44 -14.38
N HIS A 283 19.51 -12.63 -14.18
CA HIS A 283 18.36 -12.94 -13.33
C HIS A 283 18.76 -13.44 -11.93
N SER A 284 19.84 -12.90 -11.36
CA SER A 284 20.44 -13.44 -10.14
C SER A 284 21.03 -12.34 -9.28
N TRP A 285 20.48 -12.16 -8.07
CA TRP A 285 21.07 -11.26 -7.08
C TRP A 285 22.47 -11.69 -6.65
N LYS A 286 22.75 -13.00 -6.65
CA LYS A 286 24.08 -13.54 -6.33
C LYS A 286 25.13 -13.18 -7.39
N ALA A 287 24.71 -12.82 -8.60
CA ALA A 287 25.62 -12.37 -9.65
C ALA A 287 26.16 -10.94 -9.43
N LEU A 288 25.70 -10.25 -8.39
CA LEU A 288 26.11 -8.88 -8.09
C LEU A 288 27.62 -8.76 -7.84
N ASP A 289 28.22 -9.65 -7.04
CA ASP A 289 29.67 -9.63 -6.81
C ASP A 289 30.45 -9.90 -8.10
N TYR A 290 29.97 -10.79 -8.97
CA TYR A 290 30.55 -10.94 -10.32
C TYR A 290 30.44 -9.66 -11.16
N GLY A 291 29.34 -8.92 -11.05
CA GLY A 291 29.20 -7.61 -11.70
C GLY A 291 30.22 -6.59 -11.20
N ARG A 292 30.51 -6.61 -9.90
CA ARG A 292 31.56 -5.78 -9.28
C ARG A 292 32.96 -6.16 -9.78
N LEU A 293 33.25 -7.46 -9.87
CA LEU A 293 34.49 -7.95 -10.47
C LEU A 293 34.60 -7.58 -11.95
N GLN A 294 33.50 -7.66 -12.71
CA GLN A 294 33.48 -7.26 -14.12
C GLN A 294 33.76 -5.77 -14.29
N TYR A 295 33.19 -4.93 -13.42
CA TYR A 295 33.50 -3.52 -13.37
C TYR A 295 35.01 -3.29 -13.13
N TYR A 296 35.58 -3.94 -12.10
CA TYR A 296 37.01 -3.80 -11.82
C TYR A 296 37.90 -4.34 -12.95
N ALA A 297 37.55 -5.47 -13.58
CA ALA A 297 38.29 -6.02 -14.72
C ALA A 297 38.33 -5.06 -15.94
N LYS A 298 37.32 -4.20 -16.06
CA LYS A 298 37.18 -3.25 -17.16
C LYS A 298 37.83 -1.89 -16.87
N PHE A 299 37.74 -1.40 -15.63
CA PHE A 299 38.14 -0.03 -15.29
C PHE A 299 39.27 0.05 -14.25
N GLY A 300 39.57 -1.02 -13.53
CA GLY A 300 40.67 -1.06 -12.57
C GLY A 300 42.05 -0.95 -13.23
N ARG A 301 43.04 -0.49 -12.45
CA ARG A 301 44.39 -0.17 -12.93
C ARG A 301 45.46 -1.15 -12.45
N GLN A 302 45.21 -1.89 -11.37
CA GLN A 302 46.19 -2.86 -10.88
C GLN A 302 46.13 -4.17 -11.66
N LYS A 303 47.15 -4.37 -12.51
CA LYS A 303 47.26 -5.51 -13.43
C LYS A 303 47.02 -6.88 -12.76
N HIS A 304 47.58 -7.09 -11.57
CA HIS A 304 47.41 -8.35 -10.84
C HIS A 304 45.93 -8.67 -10.57
N TYR A 305 45.18 -7.71 -10.04
CA TYR A 305 43.77 -7.89 -9.71
C TYR A 305 42.87 -7.88 -10.94
N VAL A 306 43.17 -7.04 -11.94
CA VAL A 306 42.45 -7.03 -13.22
C VAL A 306 42.50 -8.41 -13.88
N GLU A 307 43.68 -9.02 -13.94
CA GLU A 307 43.85 -10.34 -14.55
C GLU A 307 43.18 -11.44 -13.71
N LYS A 308 43.27 -11.36 -12.38
CA LYS A 308 42.53 -12.28 -11.49
C LYS A 308 41.03 -12.21 -11.71
N CYS A 309 40.44 -11.02 -11.81
CA CYS A 309 39.02 -10.86 -12.11
C CYS A 309 38.65 -11.46 -13.47
N ARG A 310 39.49 -11.31 -14.50
CA ARG A 310 39.23 -11.89 -15.83
C ARG A 310 39.20 -13.42 -15.80
N ARG A 311 40.18 -14.06 -15.16
CA ARG A 311 40.21 -15.53 -15.02
C ARG A 311 38.99 -16.08 -14.28
N ILE A 312 38.58 -15.42 -13.19
CA ILE A 312 37.36 -15.79 -12.45
C ILE A 312 36.12 -15.64 -13.35
N LEU A 313 35.98 -14.52 -14.07
CA LEU A 313 34.82 -14.27 -14.95
C LEU A 313 34.79 -15.20 -16.18
N ALA A 314 35.94 -15.71 -16.62
CA ALA A 314 36.08 -16.69 -17.68
C ALA A 314 35.88 -18.15 -17.19
N ASN A 315 35.68 -18.36 -15.88
CA ASN A 315 35.67 -19.69 -15.23
C ASN A 315 36.99 -20.46 -15.40
N GLU A 316 38.12 -19.76 -15.50
CA GLU A 316 39.46 -20.36 -15.52
C GLU A 316 40.05 -20.49 -14.11
N GLU A 317 39.48 -19.79 -13.13
CA GLU A 317 39.87 -19.81 -11.72
C GLU A 317 38.60 -19.94 -10.85
N ASP A 318 38.47 -21.06 -10.14
CA ASP A 318 37.37 -21.29 -9.22
C ASP A 318 37.52 -20.44 -7.94
N ILE A 319 36.39 -19.93 -7.44
CA ILE A 319 36.37 -19.12 -6.23
C ILE A 319 35.14 -19.45 -5.37
N SER A 320 35.35 -19.53 -4.05
CA SER A 320 34.25 -19.71 -3.10
C SER A 320 33.37 -18.46 -3.04
N THR A 321 32.09 -18.60 -2.65
CA THR A 321 31.19 -17.45 -2.49
C THR A 321 31.73 -16.41 -1.50
N ASP A 322 32.30 -16.87 -0.38
CA ASP A 322 32.79 -15.99 0.67
C ASP A 322 34.08 -15.26 0.23
N ASP A 323 34.97 -15.92 -0.51
CA ASP A 323 36.19 -15.29 -1.03
C ASP A 323 35.91 -14.36 -2.22
N LEU A 324 34.90 -14.69 -3.04
CA LEU A 324 34.39 -13.81 -4.08
C LEU A 324 33.89 -12.50 -3.46
N HIS A 325 33.10 -12.59 -2.38
CA HIS A 325 32.57 -11.43 -1.68
C HIS A 325 33.69 -10.56 -1.10
N LYS A 326 34.67 -11.17 -0.41
CA LYS A 326 35.84 -10.46 0.13
C LYS A 326 36.67 -9.79 -0.96
N LEU A 327 36.88 -10.47 -2.10
CA LEU A 327 37.59 -9.90 -3.23
C LEU A 327 36.82 -8.71 -3.82
N ALA A 328 35.51 -8.83 -3.98
CA ALA A 328 34.68 -7.73 -4.46
C ALA A 328 34.75 -6.50 -3.53
N ASP A 329 34.69 -6.72 -2.20
CA ASP A 329 34.81 -5.67 -1.18
C ASP A 329 36.19 -5.00 -1.12
N LEU A 330 37.25 -5.74 -1.42
CA LEU A 330 38.59 -5.19 -1.56
C LEU A 330 38.69 -4.26 -2.78
N LEU A 331 38.17 -4.72 -3.92
CA LEU A 331 38.38 -4.07 -5.21
C LEU A 331 37.45 -2.89 -5.46
N THR A 332 36.21 -2.97 -4.96
CA THR A 332 35.13 -2.05 -5.30
C THR A 332 34.25 -1.76 -4.08
N PRO A 333 33.59 -0.60 -4.00
CA PRO A 333 32.65 -0.34 -2.91
C PRO A 333 31.42 -1.25 -2.99
N PRO A 334 30.75 -1.55 -1.85
CA PRO A 334 29.46 -2.22 -1.88
C PRO A 334 28.41 -1.33 -2.56
N VAL A 335 27.49 -1.94 -3.31
CA VAL A 335 26.46 -1.19 -4.04
C VAL A 335 25.41 -0.59 -3.11
N ASN A 336 24.78 0.51 -3.56
CA ASN A 336 23.71 1.17 -2.81
C ASN A 336 22.38 0.42 -2.89
N LEU A 337 22.00 -0.25 -1.79
CA LEU A 337 20.74 -0.97 -1.67
C LEU A 337 19.51 -0.06 -1.70
N ILE A 338 18.51 -0.40 -2.51
CA ILE A 338 17.21 0.29 -2.54
C ILE A 338 16.15 -0.52 -1.81
N MET A 339 15.70 0.00 -0.67
CA MET A 339 14.55 -0.49 0.09
C MET A 339 13.26 0.12 -0.45
N ASN A 340 12.17 -0.65 -0.42
CA ASN A 340 10.81 -0.14 -0.60
C ASN A 340 10.02 -0.27 0.70
N VAL A 341 9.30 0.78 1.09
CA VAL A 341 8.21 0.72 2.07
C VAL A 341 6.91 0.94 1.31
N GLU A 342 5.98 0.00 1.39
CA GLU A 342 4.76 0.01 0.58
C GLU A 342 3.51 -0.17 1.43
N PHE A 343 2.51 0.67 1.18
CA PHE A 343 1.18 0.58 1.77
C PHE A 343 0.17 0.33 0.66
N GLN A 344 -0.31 -0.90 0.55
CA GLN A 344 -1.48 -1.25 -0.25
C GLN A 344 -2.73 -0.94 0.56
N THR A 345 -3.61 -0.10 0.03
CA THR A 345 -4.93 0.17 0.60
C THR A 345 -6.03 -0.26 -0.37
N MET A 346 -7.07 -0.87 0.17
CA MET A 346 -8.25 -1.30 -0.59
C MET A 346 -9.41 -0.33 -0.35
N ARG A 347 -10.43 -0.36 -1.23
CA ARG A 347 -11.63 0.48 -1.11
C ARG A 347 -12.30 0.39 0.26
N ARG A 348 -12.27 -0.80 0.87
CA ARG A 348 -12.78 -1.04 2.23
C ARG A 348 -12.15 -0.14 3.30
N HIS A 349 -10.98 0.43 3.01
CA HIS A 349 -10.29 1.41 3.83
C HIS A 349 -10.61 2.85 3.38
N THR A 350 -10.51 3.15 2.09
CA THR A 350 -10.61 4.51 1.54
C THR A 350 -12.04 5.04 1.44
N LYS A 351 -13.05 4.16 1.36
CA LYS A 351 -14.47 4.55 1.31
C LYS A 351 -14.96 5.32 2.54
N THR A 352 -14.20 5.26 3.64
CA THR A 352 -14.48 5.98 4.88
C THR A 352 -13.83 7.35 4.94
N TYR A 353 -13.06 7.73 3.91
CA TYR A 353 -12.35 9.01 3.89
C TYR A 353 -13.30 10.12 3.48
N GLU A 354 -13.42 11.12 4.35
CA GLU A 354 -14.04 12.41 4.03
C GLU A 354 -12.96 13.24 3.34
N LEU A 355 -13.06 13.33 2.02
CA LEU A 355 -12.07 14.03 1.21
C LEU A 355 -12.41 15.51 1.18
N ILE A 356 -11.39 16.33 1.35
CA ILE A 356 -11.52 17.79 1.25
C ILE A 356 -11.47 18.15 -0.24
N PRO A 357 -12.50 18.81 -0.81
CA PRO A 357 -12.50 19.22 -2.21
C PRO A 357 -11.62 20.47 -2.37
N PHE A 358 -10.31 20.26 -2.52
CA PHE A 358 -9.34 21.35 -2.62
C PHE A 358 -9.49 22.21 -3.88
N PHE A 359 -10.02 21.62 -4.94
CA PHE A 359 -10.24 22.27 -6.23
C PHE A 359 -11.69 22.05 -6.67
N ASP A 360 -12.17 22.91 -7.56
CA ASP A 360 -13.50 22.76 -8.13
C ASP A 360 -13.47 21.82 -9.34
N TYR A 361 -14.10 20.65 -9.17
CA TYR A 361 -14.33 19.65 -10.21
C TYR A 361 -15.82 19.49 -10.53
N SER A 362 -16.59 20.58 -10.41
CA SER A 362 -18.02 20.61 -10.75
C SER A 362 -18.31 20.23 -12.20
N ASN A 363 -17.38 20.47 -13.12
CA ASN A 363 -17.50 20.07 -14.54
C ASN A 363 -17.11 18.59 -14.78
N ASP A 364 -16.47 17.94 -13.82
CA ASP A 364 -15.97 16.56 -13.92
C ASP A 364 -16.71 15.62 -12.96
N LEU A 365 -18.03 15.73 -12.84
CA LEU A 365 -18.82 15.05 -11.81
C LEU A 365 -18.58 13.53 -11.73
N THR A 366 -18.37 12.86 -12.87
CA THR A 366 -18.07 11.42 -12.91
C THR A 366 -16.72 11.07 -12.30
N SER A 367 -15.76 12.00 -12.33
CA SER A 367 -14.36 11.79 -11.96
C SER A 367 -13.95 12.55 -10.71
N ARG A 368 -14.81 13.44 -10.21
CA ARG A 368 -14.60 14.27 -9.02
C ARG A 368 -14.04 13.50 -7.82
N ARG A 369 -14.61 12.32 -7.52
CA ARG A 369 -14.15 11.50 -6.40
C ARG A 369 -12.69 11.06 -6.57
N ILE A 370 -12.26 10.73 -7.78
CA ILE A 370 -10.86 10.36 -8.05
C ILE A 370 -9.96 11.57 -7.87
N TYR A 371 -10.32 12.73 -8.45
CA TYR A 371 -9.52 13.93 -8.32
C TYR A 371 -9.38 14.38 -6.87
N ASP A 372 -10.49 14.50 -6.13
CA ASP A 372 -10.48 14.79 -4.70
C ASP A 372 -9.58 13.79 -3.95
N PHE A 373 -9.61 12.51 -4.32
CA PHE A 373 -8.82 11.47 -3.67
C PHE A 373 -7.32 11.65 -3.89
N LEU A 374 -6.93 11.98 -5.14
CA LEU A 374 -5.54 12.25 -5.50
C LEU A 374 -5.02 13.55 -4.87
N ASP A 375 -5.86 14.56 -4.75
CA ASP A 375 -5.49 15.84 -4.12
C ASP A 375 -5.30 15.71 -2.60
N ASN A 376 -6.02 14.78 -1.97
CA ASN A 376 -5.87 14.44 -0.55
C ASN A 376 -4.71 13.46 -0.26
N ARG A 377 -3.92 13.07 -1.27
CA ARG A 377 -2.88 12.04 -1.15
C ARG A 377 -1.89 12.30 -0.02
N LYS A 378 -1.46 13.56 0.18
CA LYS A 378 -0.56 13.91 1.29
C LYS A 378 -1.16 13.58 2.65
N LEU A 379 -2.41 13.97 2.90
CA LEU A 379 -3.11 13.69 4.15
C LEU A 379 -3.31 12.18 4.36
N ILE A 380 -3.58 11.44 3.29
CA ILE A 380 -3.69 9.98 3.33
C ILE A 380 -2.34 9.36 3.70
N CYS A 381 -1.24 9.75 3.04
CA CYS A 381 0.10 9.27 3.37
C CYS A 381 0.50 9.59 4.82
N ASP A 382 0.18 10.79 5.32
CA ASP A 382 0.43 11.16 6.71
C ASP A 382 -0.38 10.30 7.69
N TYR A 383 -1.63 10.02 7.38
CA TYR A 383 -2.47 9.14 8.18
C TYR A 383 -1.92 7.71 8.21
N LEU A 384 -1.55 7.16 7.05
CA LEU A 384 -0.98 5.82 6.94
C LEU A 384 0.32 5.69 7.74
N THR A 385 1.21 6.67 7.61
CA THR A 385 2.55 6.66 8.23
C THR A 385 2.58 7.13 9.69
N SER A 386 1.46 7.62 10.24
CA SER A 386 1.39 8.06 11.64
C SER A 386 0.37 7.29 12.48
N LYS A 387 -0.77 6.88 11.91
CA LYS A 387 -1.88 6.25 12.64
C LYS A 387 -2.03 4.76 12.33
N VAL A 388 -1.67 4.32 11.12
CA VAL A 388 -1.80 2.91 10.74
C VAL A 388 -0.56 2.12 11.12
N PHE A 389 0.62 2.59 10.74
CA PHE A 389 1.89 1.97 11.11
C PHE A 389 2.99 3.04 11.16
N ARG A 390 3.84 2.95 12.18
CA ARG A 390 5.02 3.81 12.33
C ARG A 390 6.14 3.12 13.08
N LEU A 391 7.36 3.57 12.85
CA LEU A 391 8.54 3.16 13.61
C LEU A 391 8.99 4.30 14.51
N VAL A 392 9.08 4.03 15.81
CA VAL A 392 9.54 4.99 16.83
C VAL A 392 10.97 4.66 17.27
N GLU A 393 11.60 5.60 17.97
CA GLU A 393 12.92 5.40 18.56
C GLU A 393 12.94 4.22 19.57
N LEU A 394 14.09 3.54 19.64
CA LEU A 394 14.36 2.55 20.69
C LEU A 394 14.37 3.24 22.06
N TYR A 395 13.99 2.50 23.11
CA TYR A 395 14.00 3.08 24.46
C TYR A 395 15.41 3.38 24.92
N GLU A 396 15.65 4.60 25.38
CA GLU A 396 16.88 5.02 26.03
C GLU A 396 16.50 5.67 27.38
N PRO A 397 16.85 5.04 28.52
CA PRO A 397 16.56 5.60 29.85
C PRO A 397 17.09 7.03 29.99
N GLY A 398 16.26 7.93 30.53
CA GLY A 398 16.63 9.33 30.72
C GLY A 398 16.63 10.20 29.46
N LYS A 399 16.45 9.61 28.26
CA LYS A 399 16.43 10.35 26.98
C LYS A 399 15.06 10.40 26.32
N ASN A 400 14.31 9.29 26.32
CA ASN A 400 13.00 9.25 25.67
C ASN A 400 11.93 8.51 26.49
N ASN A 401 10.68 8.63 26.03
CA ASN A 401 9.52 8.15 26.77
C ASN A 401 9.52 6.62 26.92
N LYS A 402 9.38 6.12 28.16
CA LYS A 402 9.25 4.68 28.42
C LYS A 402 8.06 4.07 27.67
N VAL A 403 6.95 4.80 27.54
CA VAL A 403 5.77 4.39 26.78
C VAL A 403 6.03 4.49 25.28
N LYS A 404 6.15 3.34 24.62
CA LYS A 404 6.50 3.23 23.20
C LYS A 404 5.61 4.07 22.27
N SER A 405 4.31 4.12 22.50
CA SER A 405 3.38 4.90 21.65
C SER A 405 3.57 6.42 21.76
N ARG A 406 4.28 6.90 22.80
CA ARG A 406 4.57 8.33 23.03
C ARG A 406 6.00 8.73 22.62
N ARG A 407 6.80 7.79 22.11
CA ARG A 407 8.14 8.09 21.59
C ARG A 407 8.03 8.78 20.23
N ASP A 408 9.02 9.60 19.93
CA ASP A 408 9.18 10.21 18.62
C ASP A 408 9.57 9.16 17.57
N TYR A 409 9.37 9.50 16.30
CA TYR A 409 9.72 8.68 15.16
C TYR A 409 11.22 8.42 15.09
N CYS A 410 11.63 7.21 14.70
CA CYS A 410 13.04 6.96 14.43
C CYS A 410 13.50 7.75 13.19
N ALA A 411 14.80 8.01 13.06
CA ALA A 411 15.36 8.86 11.99
C ALA A 411 14.98 8.39 10.57
N PHE A 412 14.95 7.07 10.33
CA PHE A 412 14.48 6.49 9.07
C PHE A 412 13.02 6.86 8.77
N TRP A 413 12.16 6.78 9.79
CA TRP A 413 10.73 7.09 9.63
C TRP A 413 10.46 8.60 9.50
N LYS A 414 11.23 9.44 10.22
CA LYS A 414 11.24 10.90 10.04
C LYS A 414 11.57 11.26 8.58
N ALA A 415 12.62 10.67 8.03
CA ALA A 415 13.03 10.90 6.64
C ALA A 415 11.96 10.42 5.63
N LEU A 416 11.33 9.27 5.88
CA LEU A 416 10.21 8.79 5.05
C LEU A 416 9.04 9.77 5.04
N ARG A 417 8.63 10.27 6.21
CA ARG A 417 7.49 11.21 6.32
C ARG A 417 7.80 12.60 5.75
N ASN A 418 9.06 13.03 5.83
CA ASN A 418 9.51 14.30 5.25
C ASN A 418 9.80 14.20 3.74
N CYS A 419 9.66 13.02 3.13
CA CYS A 419 9.82 12.85 1.70
C CYS A 419 8.81 13.73 0.95
N LYS A 420 9.31 14.52 -0.01
CA LYS A 420 8.45 15.25 -0.94
C LYS A 420 7.59 14.26 -1.73
N ILE A 421 6.29 14.51 -1.80
CA ILE A 421 5.34 13.77 -2.63
C ILE A 421 5.23 14.55 -3.94
N THR A 422 5.85 14.04 -5.00
CA THR A 422 5.84 14.67 -6.33
C THR A 422 4.43 14.69 -6.90
N ASP A 423 4.06 15.78 -7.59
CA ASP A 423 2.74 15.98 -8.22
C ASP A 423 1.55 15.85 -7.24
N SER A 424 1.75 16.24 -5.98
CA SER A 424 0.68 16.30 -4.98
C SER A 424 0.49 17.72 -4.52
N PHE A 425 -0.78 18.09 -4.35
CA PHE A 425 -1.14 19.22 -3.52
C PHE A 425 -0.69 18.97 -2.07
N VAL A 426 -0.19 20.01 -1.41
CA VAL A 426 0.17 19.99 0.01
C VAL A 426 -0.82 20.89 0.73
N PRO A 427 -1.75 20.32 1.50
CA PRO A 427 -2.73 21.11 2.24
C PRO A 427 -2.09 21.95 3.34
N PRO A 428 -2.78 23.01 3.79
CA PRO A 428 -2.43 23.75 5.00
C PRO A 428 -2.23 22.83 6.23
N GLU A 429 -1.32 23.18 7.14
CA GLU A 429 -0.90 22.31 8.26
C GLU A 429 -2.01 21.98 9.26
N ASP A 430 -3.05 22.81 9.34
CA ASP A 430 -4.21 22.67 10.22
C ASP A 430 -5.23 21.64 9.73
N GLN A 431 -5.08 21.13 8.51
CA GLN A 431 -6.01 20.16 7.93
C GLN A 431 -5.57 18.71 8.18
N ALA A 432 -6.54 17.86 8.52
CA ALA A 432 -6.32 16.44 8.78
C ALA A 432 -7.35 15.58 8.04
N LEU A 433 -6.93 14.38 7.63
CA LEU A 433 -7.84 13.39 7.05
C LEU A 433 -8.85 12.92 8.11
N VAL A 434 -10.13 13.21 7.88
CA VAL A 434 -11.24 12.73 8.70
C VAL A 434 -11.79 11.41 8.13
N ARG A 435 -12.27 10.54 9.03
CA ARG A 435 -12.84 9.25 8.65
C ARG A 435 -14.18 8.99 9.31
N THR A 436 -15.19 8.67 8.50
CA THR A 436 -16.50 8.22 8.97
C THR A 436 -16.44 6.73 9.35
N TYR A 437 -16.53 6.40 10.63
CA TYR A 437 -16.59 5.00 11.08
C TYR A 437 -18.06 4.54 11.15
N THR A 438 -18.38 3.44 10.48
CA THR A 438 -19.77 2.92 10.43
C THR A 438 -20.17 2.29 11.78
N ARG A 439 -20.84 3.08 12.63
CA ARG A 439 -21.45 2.71 13.93
C ARG A 439 -22.25 1.39 13.89
N LYS A 440 -22.96 1.14 12.78
CA LYS A 440 -23.84 -0.03 12.58
C LYS A 440 -23.11 -1.38 12.68
N MET A 441 -21.86 -1.46 12.22
CA MET A 441 -21.06 -2.69 12.37
C MET A 441 -20.61 -2.91 13.82
N ASN A 442 -20.31 -1.82 14.54
CA ASN A 442 -19.92 -1.92 15.95
C ASN A 442 -21.10 -2.34 16.82
N SER A 443 -22.30 -1.81 16.56
CA SER A 443 -23.53 -2.22 17.27
C SER A 443 -23.87 -3.69 17.01
N GLU A 444 -23.76 -4.17 15.76
CA GLU A 444 -24.01 -5.59 15.44
C GLU A 444 -22.97 -6.52 16.08
N VAL A 445 -21.69 -6.13 16.14
CA VAL A 445 -20.65 -6.91 16.83
C VAL A 445 -20.89 -6.94 18.34
N VAL A 446 -21.31 -5.84 18.94
CA VAL A 446 -21.66 -5.77 20.37
C VAL A 446 -22.90 -6.62 20.65
N LYS A 447 -23.94 -6.53 19.82
CA LYS A 447 -25.14 -7.38 19.90
C LYS A 447 -24.77 -8.86 19.82
N ALA A 448 -23.96 -9.26 18.85
CA ALA A 448 -23.53 -10.65 18.70
C ALA A 448 -22.71 -11.15 19.89
N ARG A 449 -21.86 -10.30 20.50
CA ARG A 449 -21.11 -10.65 21.72
C ARG A 449 -22.03 -10.80 22.94
N ALA A 450 -22.98 -9.89 23.11
CA ALA A 450 -23.95 -9.94 24.19
C ALA A 450 -24.79 -11.23 24.13
N VAL A 451 -25.30 -11.58 22.95
CA VAL A 451 -26.06 -12.82 22.74
C VAL A 451 -25.23 -14.05 23.06
N LYS A 452 -23.98 -14.13 22.57
CA LYS A 452 -23.09 -15.27 22.86
C LYS A 452 -22.74 -15.39 24.35
N ALA A 453 -22.53 -14.27 25.02
CA ALA A 453 -22.27 -14.24 26.45
C ALA A 453 -23.49 -14.72 27.26
N ALA A 454 -24.70 -14.31 26.88
CA ALA A 454 -25.93 -14.77 27.52
C ALA A 454 -26.16 -16.28 27.35
N ILE A 455 -25.94 -16.84 26.16
CA ILE A 455 -26.02 -18.29 25.91
C ILE A 455 -24.99 -19.03 26.77
N THR A 456 -23.75 -18.55 26.80
CA THR A 456 -22.67 -19.17 27.57
C THR A 456 -22.97 -19.14 29.07
N TYR A 457 -23.52 -18.03 29.57
CA TYR A 457 -24.00 -17.92 30.94
C TYR A 457 -25.11 -18.93 31.24
N GLY A 458 -26.10 -19.06 30.35
CA GLY A 458 -27.17 -20.06 30.45
C GLY A 458 -26.65 -21.50 30.55
N ILE A 459 -25.61 -21.84 29.78
CA ILE A 459 -24.92 -23.14 29.85
C ILE A 459 -24.24 -23.32 31.22
N TYR A 460 -23.59 -22.28 31.77
CA TYR A 460 -22.97 -22.37 33.09
C TYR A 460 -23.99 -22.54 34.22
N THR A 461 -25.16 -21.92 34.12
CA THR A 461 -26.18 -21.98 35.17
C THR A 461 -27.05 -23.23 35.09
N ARG A 462 -27.24 -23.82 33.90
CA ARG A 462 -28.23 -24.90 33.65
C ARG A 462 -27.66 -26.16 33.01
N GLY A 463 -26.38 -26.16 32.64
CA GLY A 463 -25.78 -27.25 31.87
C GLY A 463 -26.24 -27.28 30.41
N ILE A 464 -25.80 -28.31 29.68
CA ILE A 464 -26.15 -28.50 28.27
C ILE A 464 -27.63 -28.92 28.19
N ASN A 465 -28.45 -28.13 27.49
CA ASN A 465 -29.89 -28.33 27.33
C ASN A 465 -30.38 -27.98 25.91
N GLU A 466 -31.64 -28.28 25.59
CA GLU A 466 -32.25 -28.05 24.27
C GLU A 466 -33.02 -26.71 24.14
N GLU A 467 -32.84 -25.79 25.09
CA GLU A 467 -33.63 -24.55 25.07
C GLU A 467 -33.18 -23.55 24.00
N SER A 468 -34.10 -22.64 23.67
CA SER A 468 -33.84 -21.58 22.69
C SER A 468 -32.87 -20.53 23.23
N PRO A 469 -31.89 -20.08 22.43
CA PRO A 469 -31.00 -18.96 22.77
C PRO A 469 -31.71 -17.65 23.19
N LEU A 470 -32.94 -17.44 22.74
CA LEU A 470 -33.76 -16.31 23.17
C LEU A 470 -34.10 -16.41 24.66
N ARG A 471 -34.38 -17.60 25.16
CA ARG A 471 -34.70 -17.86 26.56
C ARG A 471 -33.48 -17.63 27.46
N ASP A 472 -32.30 -18.05 27.02
CA ASP A 472 -31.04 -17.72 27.70
C ASP A 472 -30.83 -16.21 27.83
N CYS A 473 -31.15 -15.45 26.77
CA CYS A 473 -31.04 -13.99 26.78
C CYS A 473 -32.06 -13.32 27.72
N PHE A 474 -33.30 -13.80 27.75
CA PHE A 474 -34.33 -13.28 28.65
C PHE A 474 -34.00 -13.58 30.10
N GLU A 475 -33.58 -14.79 30.42
CA GLU A 475 -33.27 -15.18 31.80
C GLU A 475 -32.01 -14.47 32.33
N ALA A 476 -30.98 -14.26 31.49
CA ALA A 476 -29.83 -13.44 31.86
C ALA A 476 -30.21 -12.01 32.27
N LEU A 477 -31.29 -11.46 31.69
CA LEU A 477 -31.85 -10.16 32.09
C LEU A 477 -32.71 -10.27 33.36
N CYS A 478 -33.50 -11.34 33.50
CA CYS A 478 -34.36 -11.55 34.67
C CYS A 478 -33.61 -11.90 35.96
N MET A 479 -32.36 -12.38 35.86
CA MET A 479 -31.51 -12.73 37.02
C MET A 479 -30.76 -11.52 37.60
N MET A 480 -30.87 -10.34 36.99
CA MET A 480 -30.26 -9.12 37.52
C MET A 480 -30.96 -8.71 38.83
N ASN A 481 -30.19 -8.66 39.93
CA ASN A 481 -30.67 -8.08 41.18
C ASN A 481 -30.37 -6.57 41.27
N ASP A 482 -30.83 -5.91 42.33
CA ASP A 482 -30.68 -4.47 42.53
C ASP A 482 -29.21 -4.00 42.50
N ASN A 483 -28.26 -4.81 43.00
CA ASN A 483 -26.84 -4.49 42.96
C ASN A 483 -26.30 -4.56 41.52
N ASP A 484 -26.69 -5.58 40.75
CA ASP A 484 -26.31 -5.71 39.33
C ASP A 484 -26.85 -4.55 38.50
N VAL A 485 -28.07 -4.09 38.78
CA VAL A 485 -28.69 -2.92 38.15
C VAL A 485 -27.89 -1.65 38.48
N GLN A 486 -27.51 -1.46 39.74
CA GLN A 486 -26.75 -0.28 40.16
C GLN A 486 -25.35 -0.24 39.54
N ASP A 487 -24.68 -1.39 39.43
CA ASP A 487 -23.38 -1.48 38.76
C ASP A 487 -23.50 -1.34 37.24
N ALA A 488 -24.59 -1.82 36.62
CA ALA A 488 -24.89 -1.56 35.22
C ALA A 488 -25.13 -0.06 34.95
N ILE A 489 -25.80 0.66 35.85
CA ILE A 489 -25.97 2.13 35.79
C ILE A 489 -24.60 2.82 35.86
N ARG A 490 -23.75 2.47 36.84
CA ARG A 490 -22.39 3.04 36.96
C ARG A 490 -21.54 2.76 35.73
N PHE A 491 -21.62 1.54 35.19
CA PHE A 491 -20.93 1.18 33.95
C PHE A 491 -21.45 1.97 32.75
N LYS A 492 -22.77 2.18 32.64
CA LYS A 492 -23.41 3.02 31.61
C LYS A 492 -22.90 4.45 31.69
N GLU A 493 -22.86 5.05 32.88
CA GLU A 493 -22.32 6.40 33.07
C GLU A 493 -20.84 6.50 32.72
N LYS A 494 -20.02 5.53 33.15
CA LYS A 494 -18.61 5.45 32.77
C LYS A 494 -18.44 5.32 31.26
N LYS A 495 -19.28 4.52 30.59
CA LYS A 495 -19.24 4.32 29.14
C LYS A 495 -19.67 5.55 28.36
N ILE A 496 -20.71 6.24 28.79
CA ILE A 496 -21.15 7.52 28.21
C ILE A 496 -19.98 8.53 28.20
N ARG A 497 -19.16 8.58 29.27
CA ARG A 497 -17.96 9.44 29.32
C ARG A 497 -16.82 9.01 28.38
N GLN A 498 -16.84 7.79 27.86
CA GLN A 498 -15.79 7.25 26.98
C GLN A 498 -16.13 7.38 25.48
N PHE A 499 -17.40 7.60 25.13
CA PHE A 499 -17.84 7.77 23.74
C PHE A 499 -17.62 9.22 23.29
N ASN A 500 -17.14 9.41 22.05
CA ASN A 500 -17.03 10.74 21.46
C ASN A 500 -18.45 11.26 21.12
N SER A 501 -18.69 12.57 21.25
CA SER A 501 -19.95 13.22 20.86
C SER A 501 -20.32 12.89 19.40
N ASP A 502 -19.32 12.83 18.52
CA ASP A 502 -19.52 12.54 17.10
C ASP A 502 -19.92 11.08 16.84
N GLU A 503 -19.62 10.15 17.76
CA GLU A 503 -20.04 8.74 17.64
C GLU A 503 -21.54 8.54 17.97
N LEU A 504 -22.18 9.52 18.61
CA LEU A 504 -23.57 9.46 19.07
C LEU A 504 -24.50 10.53 18.46
N ALA A 505 -24.01 11.35 17.53
CA ALA A 505 -24.69 12.52 16.96
C ALA A 505 -26.17 12.26 16.59
N ASP A 506 -26.47 11.21 15.81
CA ASP A 506 -27.83 10.86 15.38
C ASP A 506 -28.79 10.38 16.49
N THR A 507 -28.28 10.13 17.70
CA THR A 507 -29.08 9.67 18.86
C THR A 507 -29.10 10.67 20.01
N MET A 508 -28.33 11.74 19.93
CA MET A 508 -28.25 12.77 20.98
C MET A 508 -29.25 13.91 20.78
N GLU A 509 -29.99 13.98 19.67
CA GLU A 509 -31.04 15.00 19.47
C GLU A 509 -32.13 14.97 20.57
N ASN A 510 -32.36 13.82 21.22
CA ASN A 510 -33.30 13.66 22.34
C ASN A 510 -32.62 13.41 23.70
N ALA A 511 -31.29 13.47 23.77
CA ALA A 511 -30.60 13.35 25.06
C ALA A 511 -30.73 14.68 25.80
N VAL A 512 -31.27 14.66 27.03
CA VAL A 512 -31.33 15.82 27.94
C VAL A 512 -29.99 16.56 27.85
N LYS A 513 -30.01 17.78 27.28
CA LYS A 513 -28.86 18.69 27.34
C LYS A 513 -28.49 18.79 28.81
N ARG A 514 -27.36 18.22 29.20
CA ARG A 514 -26.80 18.48 30.52
C ARG A 514 -26.42 19.95 30.52
N SER A 515 -27.24 20.78 31.16
CA SER A 515 -26.77 22.06 31.62
C SER A 515 -25.60 21.76 32.55
N SER A 516 -24.41 22.19 32.17
CA SER A 516 -23.30 22.28 33.10
C SER A 516 -23.65 23.40 34.08
N ASN A 517 -24.50 23.10 35.07
CA ASN A 517 -24.68 23.97 36.23
C ASN A 517 -23.45 23.82 37.12
N LEU A 518 -22.29 24.22 36.59
CA LEU A 518 -21.11 24.51 37.39
C LEU A 518 -21.33 25.91 37.94
N MET A 519 -21.83 25.97 39.17
CA MET A 519 -21.91 27.20 39.94
C MET A 519 -20.53 27.46 40.55
N PHE A 520 -19.92 28.61 40.21
CA PHE A 520 -18.71 29.06 40.90
C PHE A 520 -19.14 29.76 42.19
N ILE A 521 -18.69 29.22 43.33
CA ILE A 521 -18.87 29.84 44.64
C ILE A 521 -17.61 30.65 44.91
N ASP A 522 -17.76 31.96 45.06
CA ASP A 522 -16.69 32.80 45.59
C ASP A 522 -16.41 32.36 47.03
N LYS A 523 -15.17 31.97 47.32
CA LYS A 523 -14.81 31.40 48.62
C LYS A 523 -14.72 32.43 49.73
N ASP A 524 -14.61 33.72 49.39
CA ASP A 524 -14.46 34.80 50.36
C ASP A 524 -15.80 35.47 50.66
N THR A 525 -16.75 35.49 49.72
CA THR A 525 -18.08 36.09 49.93
C THR A 525 -19.23 35.09 50.04
N GLY A 526 -19.06 33.86 49.54
CA GLY A 526 -20.10 32.82 49.55
C GLY A 526 -21.17 32.98 48.48
N ASP A 527 -21.06 33.99 47.60
CA ASP A 527 -22.03 34.21 46.53
C ASP A 527 -21.82 33.27 45.35
N ILE A 528 -22.94 32.89 44.73
CA ILE A 528 -22.96 32.02 43.55
C ILE A 528 -22.94 32.86 42.28
N ILE A 529 -21.87 32.74 41.51
CA ILE A 529 -21.72 33.41 40.21
C ILE A 529 -22.15 32.44 39.11
N PHE A 530 -23.15 32.85 38.32
CA PHE A 530 -23.60 32.12 37.13
C PHE A 530 -22.77 32.57 35.91
N SER A 531 -22.27 31.61 35.13
CA SER A 531 -21.68 31.86 33.81
C SER A 531 -22.71 31.75 32.70
#